data_AF-A0A165QPG2-F1
#
_entry.id   AF-A0A165QPG2-F1
#
_cell.length_a   1.000
_cell.length_b   1.000
_cell.length_c   1.000
_cell.angle_alpha   90.00
_cell.angle_beta   90.00
_cell.angle_gamma   90.00
#
_symmetry.space_group_name_H-M   'P 1'
#
loop_
_entity.id
_entity.type
_entity.pdbx_description
1 polymer ?
#
loop_
_entity_poly.entity_id
_entity_poly.type
_entity_poly.pdbx_seq_one_letter_code
_entity_poly.pdbx_strand_id
1 'polypeptide(L)'
;RTLRVAKARRADEIKYPRLYRDKAEASEEALIFNCTQRAHQNTLESIPTVLLGYVPVLIHAPYIATCLCSTYPVSRIIYTFRYTAGDPSQ
;
A
#
# COMPACT_ATOMS: atom_id res chain seq x y z
N ARG A 1 -3.90 -1.93 0.23
CA ARG A 1 -5.38 -1.71 0.13
C ARG A 1 -5.97 -2.01 1.50
N THR A 2 -6.71 -1.08 2.10
CA THR A 2 -7.31 -1.14 3.45
C THR A 2 -7.90 -2.49 3.85
N LEU A 3 -8.55 -3.20 2.92
CA LEU A 3 -9.12 -4.54 3.16
C LEU A 3 -8.06 -5.59 3.54
N ARG A 4 -6.85 -5.51 2.99
CA ARG A 4 -5.74 -6.42 3.34
C ARG A 4 -5.23 -6.15 4.75
N VAL A 5 -5.08 -4.87 5.12
CA VAL A 5 -4.75 -4.46 6.48
C VAL A 5 -5.84 -4.90 7.45
N ALA A 6 -7.12 -4.70 7.13
CA ALA A 6 -8.23 -5.12 7.97
C ALA A 6 -8.30 -6.65 8.13
N LYS A 7 -8.05 -7.41 7.05
CA LYS A 7 -7.97 -8.87 7.07
C LYS A 7 -6.79 -9.35 7.92
N ALA A 8 -5.60 -8.79 7.71
CA ALA A 8 -4.41 -9.12 8.50
C ALA A 8 -4.60 -8.75 9.98
N ARG A 9 -5.17 -7.57 10.26
CA ARG A 9 -5.54 -7.13 11.62
C ARG A 9 -6.47 -8.11 12.33
N ARG A 10 -7.43 -8.67 11.60
CA ARG A 10 -8.38 -9.67 12.13
C ARG A 10 -7.72 -11.03 12.32
N ALA A 11 -6.80 -11.42 11.45
CA ALA A 11 -5.99 -12.63 11.61
C ALA A 11 -5.07 -12.54 12.85
N ASP A 12 -4.54 -11.34 13.13
CA ASP A 12 -3.58 -11.10 14.22
C ASP A 12 -4.21 -10.54 15.51
N GLU A 13 -5.55 -10.52 15.60
CA GLU A 13 -6.33 -10.05 16.77
C GLU A 13 -5.91 -8.68 17.37
N ILE A 14 -5.49 -7.74 16.51
CA ILE A 14 -4.96 -6.45 16.96
C ILE A 14 -6.10 -5.51 17.37
N LYS A 15 -6.33 -5.39 18.68
CA LYS A 15 -7.30 -4.44 19.27
C LYS A 15 -6.92 -2.98 18.95
N TYR A 16 -7.92 -2.18 18.58
CA TYR A 16 -7.79 -0.72 18.53
C TYR A 16 -7.43 -0.16 19.91
N PRO A 17 -6.66 0.94 20.02
CA PRO A 17 -6.16 1.83 18.95
C PRO A 17 -4.80 1.45 18.36
N ARG A 18 -4.26 0.25 18.66
CA ARG A 18 -2.91 -0.13 18.21
C ARG A 18 -2.81 -0.22 16.69
N LEU A 19 -1.73 0.38 16.16
CA LEU A 19 -1.45 0.53 14.73
C LEU A 19 -0.39 -0.46 14.23
N TYR A 20 0.63 -0.71 15.04
CA TYR A 20 1.71 -1.66 14.81
C TYR A 20 1.78 -2.67 15.94
N ARG A 21 2.46 -3.80 15.70
CA ARG A 21 2.76 -4.81 16.73
C ARG A 21 4.18 -4.56 17.26
N ASP A 22 4.31 -4.36 18.56
CA ASP A 22 5.60 -4.04 19.23
C ASP A 22 6.62 -5.18 19.14
N LYS A 23 6.14 -6.43 19.03
CA LYS A 23 6.97 -7.63 18.89
C LYS A 23 7.18 -8.02 17.42
N ALA A 24 7.44 -7.05 16.55
CA ALA A 24 7.65 -7.25 15.11
C ALA A 24 8.74 -8.30 14.82
N GLU A 25 9.75 -8.38 15.69
CA GLU A 25 10.90 -9.29 15.57
C GLU A 25 10.66 -10.68 16.16
N ALA A 26 9.56 -10.89 16.91
CA ALA A 26 9.32 -12.13 17.65
C ALA A 26 8.46 -13.16 16.89
N SER A 27 7.81 -12.77 15.79
CA SER A 27 6.93 -13.65 15.00
C SER A 27 6.84 -13.14 13.56
N GLU A 28 6.93 -14.06 12.61
CA GLU A 28 6.91 -13.76 11.17
C GLU A 28 5.61 -13.07 10.76
N GLU A 29 4.49 -13.42 11.40
CA GLU A 29 3.18 -12.83 11.19
C GLU A 29 3.14 -11.36 11.64
N ALA A 30 3.81 -11.05 12.76
CA ALA A 30 3.93 -9.67 13.25
C ALA A 30 4.70 -8.79 12.24
N LEU A 31 5.76 -9.32 11.65
CA LEU A 31 6.55 -8.65 10.63
C LEU A 31 5.70 -8.40 9.38
N ILE A 32 5.00 -9.43 8.87
CA ILE A 32 4.14 -9.33 7.68
C ILE A 32 3.02 -8.30 7.90
N PHE A 33 2.42 -8.25 9.09
CA PHE A 33 1.41 -7.24 9.42
C PHE A 33 1.98 -5.83 9.38
N ASN A 34 3.12 -5.59 10.07
CA ASN A 34 3.76 -4.28 10.11
C ASN A 34 4.22 -3.83 8.72
N CYS A 35 4.78 -4.74 7.92
CA CYS A 35 5.13 -4.54 6.52
C CYS A 35 3.90 -4.16 5.67
N THR A 36 2.80 -4.90 5.79
CA THR A 36 1.54 -4.60 5.09
C THR A 36 0.98 -3.23 5.48
N GLN A 37 1.07 -2.89 6.77
CA GLN A 37 0.64 -1.62 7.32
C GLN A 37 1.50 -0.46 6.80
N ARG A 38 2.83 -0.62 6.75
CA ARG A 38 3.74 0.40 6.23
C ARG A 38 3.56 0.61 4.72
N ALA A 39 3.39 -0.46 3.96
CA ALA A 39 3.06 -0.37 2.53
C ALA A 39 1.73 0.38 2.28
N HIS A 40 0.74 0.18 3.16
CA HIS A 40 -0.51 0.93 3.09
C HIS A 40 -0.31 2.43 3.35
N GLN A 41 0.44 2.79 4.38
CA GLN A 41 0.75 4.19 4.70
C GLN A 41 1.57 4.86 3.60
N ASN A 42 2.61 4.21 3.08
CA ASN A 42 3.39 4.74 1.96
C ASN A 42 2.49 5.06 0.75
N THR A 43 1.43 4.28 0.55
CA THR A 43 0.44 4.56 -0.50
C THR A 43 -0.39 5.80 -0.20
N LEU A 44 -0.78 6.01 1.06
CA LEU A 44 -1.51 7.22 1.47
C LEU A 44 -0.64 8.47 1.38
N GLU A 45 0.65 8.35 1.66
CA GLU A 45 1.62 9.44 1.54
C GLU A 45 1.86 9.83 0.07
N SER A 46 1.91 8.86 -0.85
CA SER A 46 2.21 9.11 -2.27
C SER A 46 0.99 9.48 -3.13
N ILE A 47 -0.23 9.06 -2.75
CA ILE A 47 -1.45 9.33 -3.51
C ILE A 47 -1.69 10.82 -3.79
N PRO A 48 -1.60 11.74 -2.81
CA PRO A 48 -1.89 13.15 -3.05
C PRO A 48 -0.99 13.76 -4.12
N THR A 49 0.32 13.49 -4.05
CA THR A 49 1.31 13.98 -5.02
C THR A 49 1.03 13.46 -6.43
N VAL A 50 0.70 12.17 -6.54
CA VAL A 50 0.38 11.54 -7.82
C VAL A 50 -0.90 12.11 -8.42
N LEU A 51 -1.95 12.30 -7.59
CA LEU A 51 -3.21 12.90 -8.05
C LEU A 51 -3.00 14.32 -8.54
N LEU A 52 -2.26 15.16 -7.79
CA LEU A 52 -1.97 16.53 -8.19
C LEU A 52 -1.19 16.60 -9.50
N GLY A 53 -0.26 15.67 -9.74
CA GLY A 53 0.45 15.57 -11.01
C GLY A 53 -0.44 15.16 -12.19
N TYR A 54 -1.49 14.36 -11.95
CA TYR A 54 -2.38 13.87 -12.99
C TYR A 54 -3.50 14.84 -13.38
N VAL A 55 -3.99 15.68 -12.44
CA VAL A 55 -5.06 16.66 -12.70
C VAL A 55 -4.83 17.54 -13.94
N PRO A 56 -3.68 18.21 -14.14
CA PRO A 56 -3.48 19.05 -15.31
C PRO A 56 -3.44 18.24 -16.62
N VAL A 57 -2.83 17.05 -16.60
CA VAL A 57 -2.75 16.16 -17.78
C VAL A 57 -4.15 15.67 -18.19
N LEU A 58 -5.02 15.41 -17.21
CA LEU A 58 -6.40 14.99 -17.43
C LEU A 58 -7.22 16.05 -18.18
N ILE A 59 -6.99 17.33 -17.86
CA ILE A 59 -7.70 18.47 -18.46
C ILE A 59 -7.29 18.68 -19.92
N HIS A 60 -6.00 18.53 -20.23
CA HIS A 60 -5.48 18.84 -21.57
C HIS A 60 -5.55 17.68 -22.57
N ALA A 61 -5.45 16.42 -22.12
CA ALA A 61 -5.40 15.27 -23.02
C ALA A 61 -5.96 14.00 -22.36
N PRO A 62 -7.29 13.83 -22.24
CA PRO A 62 -7.91 12.79 -21.42
C PRO A 62 -7.55 11.35 -21.82
N TYR A 63 -7.35 11.07 -23.11
CA TYR A 63 -6.96 9.74 -23.59
C TYR A 63 -5.52 9.37 -23.19
N ILE A 64 -4.58 10.31 -23.36
CA ILE A 64 -3.18 10.12 -22.96
C ILE A 64 -3.08 10.06 -21.44
N ALA A 65 -3.83 10.92 -20.75
CA ALA A 65 -3.92 10.94 -19.31
C ALA A 65 -4.41 9.61 -18.75
N THR A 66 -5.40 8.97 -19.38
CA THR A 66 -5.90 7.65 -18.93
C THR A 66 -4.80 6.58 -19.00
N CYS A 67 -4.04 6.54 -20.10
CA CYS A 67 -2.90 5.64 -20.22
C CYS A 67 -1.85 5.91 -19.14
N LEU A 68 -1.46 7.17 -18.94
CA LEU A 68 -0.46 7.56 -17.95
C LEU A 68 -0.92 7.31 -16.51
N CYS A 69 -2.19 7.61 -16.20
CA CYS A 69 -2.79 7.43 -14.88
C CYS A 69 -2.91 5.96 -14.50
N SER A 70 -3.08 5.06 -15.48
CA SER A 70 -3.16 3.62 -15.25
C SER A 70 -1.82 2.99 -14.81
N THR A 71 -0.69 3.62 -15.12
CA THR A 71 0.64 3.11 -14.77
C THR A 71 0.85 3.02 -13.26
N TYR A 72 0.39 4.04 -12.52
CA TYR A 72 0.52 4.08 -11.06
C TYR A 72 -0.22 2.93 -10.36
N PRO A 73 -1.53 2.69 -10.53
CA PRO A 73 -2.22 1.58 -9.88
C PRO A 73 -1.64 0.21 -10.27
N VAL A 74 -1.17 0.04 -11.53
CA VAL A 74 -0.47 -1.19 -11.96
C VAL A 74 0.82 -1.39 -11.17
N SER A 75 1.65 -0.35 -11.05
CA SER A 75 2.88 -0.40 -10.26
C SER A 75 2.62 -0.79 -8.79
N ARG A 76 1.53 -0.30 -8.18
CA ARG A 76 1.16 -0.62 -6.78
C ARG A 76 0.63 -2.05 -6.63
N ILE A 77 -0.04 -2.60 -7.64
CA ILE A 77 -0.46 -4.02 -7.64
C ILE A 77 0.78 -4.91 -7.63
N ILE A 78 1.75 -4.63 -8.52
CA ILE A 78 3.01 -5.37 -8.60
C ILE A 78 3.81 -5.24 -7.30
N TYR A 79 3.93 -4.02 -6.77
CA TYR A 79 4.61 -3.76 -5.49
C TYR A 79 3.99 -4.58 -4.35
N THR A 80 2.66 -4.52 -4.21
CA THR A 80 1.98 -5.25 -3.11
C THR A 80 2.07 -6.76 -3.29
N PHE A 81 2.00 -7.27 -4.52
CA PHE A 81 2.12 -8.70 -4.80
C PHE A 81 3.50 -9.22 -4.41
N ARG A 82 4.57 -8.51 -4.82
CA ARG A 82 5.95 -8.83 -4.45
C ARG A 82 6.19 -8.74 -2.94
N TYR A 83 5.64 -7.72 -2.28
CA TYR A 83 5.76 -7.55 -0.83
C TYR A 83 5.08 -8.67 -0.02
N THR A 84 4.00 -9.26 -0.55
CA THR A 84 3.32 -10.41 0.06
C THR A 84 3.92 -11.76 -0.31
N ALA A 85 4.84 -11.82 -1.29
CA ALA A 85 5.43 -13.05 -1.80
C ALA A 85 6.72 -13.49 -1.05
N GLY A 86 7.13 -12.76 0.00
CA GLY A 86 8.13 -13.26 0.95
C GLY A 86 9.56 -12.71 0.81
N ASP A 87 9.78 -11.61 0.07
CA ASP A 87 11.03 -10.86 0.18
C ASP A 87 10.75 -9.38 0.54
N PRO A 88 10.62 -9.06 1.84
CA PRO A 88 10.50 -7.69 2.33
C PRO A 88 11.84 -6.92 2.27
N SER A 89 12.93 -7.57 1.86
CA SER A 89 14.30 -7.07 1.81
C SER A 89 14.68 -6.60 0.40
N GLN A 90 14.23 -5.40 0.07
CA GLN A 90 15.05 -4.43 -0.66
C GLN A 90 15.04 -3.14 0.16
#